data_AF-A0A1H0P5R0-F1
#
_entry.id   AF-A0A1H0P5R0-F1
#
_cell.length_a   1.000
_cell.length_b   1.000
_cell.length_c   1.000
_cell.angle_alpha   90.00
_cell.angle_beta   90.00
_cell.angle_gamma   90.00
#
_symmetry.space_group_name_H-M   'P 1'
#
loop_
_entity.id
_entity.type
_entity.pdbx_description
1 polymer ?
#
loop_
_entity_poly.entity_id
_entity_poly.type
_entity_poly.pdbx_seq_one_letter_code
_entity_poly.pdbx_strand_id
1 'polypeptide(L)'
;MQIGTENQFILGYSVHQRPTDTRCLIPHLEKVKSQLGKMPGTVIADAGYGGEENYDFLEQNEAIAIVKYSTYHREKSKVWQTDISKIDNWTYNEEQDTWTCAAGQNLVFRRESKEKTESGYEIQHRHYRSTSCEGCPLKAKCTKAEGNREIKVSMKYLRLKNQAREKLRSEEGYALAVRRMIEQI
;
A
#
# COMPACT_ATOMS: atom_id res chain seq x y z
N MET A 1 15.16 4.98 -15.31
CA MET A 1 16.33 5.50 -14.57
C MET A 1 15.82 6.00 -13.23
N GLN A 2 16.48 5.70 -12.13
CA GLN A 2 16.15 6.20 -10.80
C GLN A 2 17.34 6.95 -10.22
N ILE A 3 17.05 8.03 -9.49
CA ILE A 3 18.04 8.88 -8.84
C ILE A 3 17.60 9.03 -7.38
N GLY A 4 18.47 8.62 -6.47
CA GLY A 4 18.32 8.87 -5.04
C GLY A 4 19.07 10.13 -4.68
N THR A 5 18.39 11.06 -4.01
CA THR A 5 18.95 12.35 -3.60
C THR A 5 18.82 12.51 -2.09
N GLU A 6 19.80 13.17 -1.48
CA GLU A 6 19.74 13.66 -0.09
C GLU A 6 20.39 15.04 -0.05
N ASN A 7 19.66 16.03 0.48
CA ASN A 7 20.15 17.41 0.62
C ASN A 7 20.77 17.97 -0.68
N GLN A 8 20.09 17.81 -1.81
CA GLN A 8 20.56 18.21 -3.16
C GLN A 8 21.80 17.45 -3.70
N PHE A 9 22.32 16.44 -3.00
CA PHE A 9 23.35 15.57 -3.53
C PHE A 9 22.73 14.32 -4.14
N ILE A 10 23.21 13.94 -5.32
CA ILE A 10 22.91 12.62 -5.89
C ILE A 10 23.70 11.60 -5.08
N LEU A 11 23.00 10.86 -4.22
CA LEU A 11 23.59 9.76 -3.45
C LEU A 11 23.83 8.52 -4.31
N GLY A 12 23.00 8.33 -5.33
CA GLY A 12 23.10 7.19 -6.21
C GLY A 12 22.13 7.28 -7.37
N TYR A 13 22.48 6.61 -8.45
CA TYR A 13 21.58 6.40 -9.57
C TYR A 13 21.62 4.95 -10.02
N SER A 14 20.49 4.48 -10.54
CA SER A 14 20.34 3.15 -11.11
C SER A 14 19.56 3.20 -12.42
N VAL A 15 20.03 2.43 -13.40
CA VAL A 15 19.38 2.30 -14.70
C VAL A 15 18.74 0.93 -14.74
N HIS A 16 17.41 0.89 -14.81
CA HIS A 16 16.64 -0.33 -14.91
C HIS A 16 15.94 -0.37 -16.27
N GLN A 17 16.11 -1.46 -17.03
CA GLN A 17 15.42 -1.70 -18.30
C GLN A 17 14.03 -2.32 -18.06
N ARG A 18 13.24 -1.75 -17.14
CA ARG A 18 11.94 -2.32 -16.75
C ARG A 18 10.83 -1.27 -16.80
N PRO A 19 9.63 -1.60 -17.31
CA PRO A 19 8.54 -0.64 -17.52
C PRO A 19 7.79 -0.24 -16.24
N THR A 20 7.97 -0.94 -15.10
CA THR A 20 7.28 -0.65 -13.84
C THR A 20 8.26 -0.28 -12.72
N ASP A 21 8.10 0.93 -12.18
CA ASP A 21 9.01 1.54 -11.20
C ASP A 21 9.01 0.83 -9.83
N THR A 22 7.91 0.16 -9.44
CA THR A 22 7.76 -0.52 -8.13
C THR A 22 8.97 -1.40 -7.77
N ARG A 23 9.51 -2.13 -8.74
CA ARG A 23 10.57 -3.13 -8.54
C ARG A 23 11.99 -2.57 -8.48
N CYS A 24 12.13 -1.28 -8.71
CA CYS A 24 13.44 -0.66 -8.83
C CYS A 24 13.92 -0.09 -7.48
N LEU A 25 13.01 0.17 -6.53
CA LEU A 25 13.36 0.71 -5.21
C LEU A 25 14.32 -0.16 -4.41
N ILE A 26 14.01 -1.45 -4.24
CA ILE A 26 14.83 -2.35 -3.43
C ILE A 26 16.25 -2.46 -4.01
N PRO A 27 16.45 -2.80 -5.30
CA PRO A 27 17.79 -2.81 -5.89
C PRO A 27 18.53 -1.48 -5.78
N HIS A 28 17.80 -0.35 -5.86
CA HIS A 28 18.38 0.97 -5.71
C HIS A 28 18.89 1.22 -4.28
N LEU A 29 18.07 0.91 -3.27
CA LEU A 29 18.43 1.09 -1.86
C LEU A 29 19.56 0.15 -1.44
N GLU A 30 19.60 -1.08 -1.97
CA GLU A 30 20.74 -1.98 -1.75
C GLU A 30 22.03 -1.43 -2.35
N LYS A 31 21.98 -0.85 -3.56
CA LYS A 31 23.13 -0.18 -4.15
C LYS A 31 23.59 1.01 -3.32
N VAL A 32 22.67 1.86 -2.87
CA VAL A 32 22.98 2.99 -1.99
C VAL A 32 23.60 2.50 -0.68
N LYS A 33 23.05 1.44 -0.07
CA LYS A 33 23.62 0.80 1.13
C LYS A 33 25.03 0.28 0.90
N SER A 34 25.31 -0.34 -0.25
CA SER A 34 26.66 -0.81 -0.58
C SER A 34 27.68 0.33 -0.76
N GLN A 35 27.23 1.49 -1.24
CA GLN A 35 28.07 2.66 -1.47
C GLN A 35 28.33 3.46 -0.18
N LEU A 36 27.31 3.60 0.67
CA LEU A 36 27.36 4.41 1.89
C LEU A 36 27.63 3.61 3.17
N GLY A 37 27.62 2.27 3.08
CA GLY A 37 27.80 1.36 4.21
C GLY A 37 26.59 1.25 5.15
N LYS A 38 25.51 2.00 4.91
CA LYS A 38 24.29 2.02 5.74
C LYS A 38 23.04 2.29 4.91
N MET A 39 21.88 1.84 5.41
CA MET A 39 20.58 2.16 4.82
C MET A 39 20.20 3.61 5.11
N PRO A 40 19.55 4.34 4.17
CA PRO A 40 18.96 5.63 4.48
C PRO A 40 17.92 5.50 5.61
N GLY A 41 17.97 6.41 6.60
CA GLY A 41 17.02 6.41 7.71
C GLY A 41 15.60 6.85 7.30
N THR A 42 15.46 7.53 6.17
CA THR A 42 14.16 7.94 5.61
C THR A 42 14.18 7.76 4.10
N VAL A 43 13.12 7.18 3.56
CA VAL A 43 12.93 6.97 2.12
C VAL A 43 11.65 7.67 1.69
N ILE A 44 11.80 8.63 0.77
CA ILE A 44 10.68 9.39 0.21
C ILE A 44 10.52 8.97 -1.25
N ALA A 45 9.34 8.49 -1.64
CA ALA A 45 9.09 8.00 -3.00
C ALA A 45 7.65 8.28 -3.46
N ASP A 46 7.42 8.27 -4.77
CA ASP A 46 6.10 8.49 -5.36
C ASP A 46 5.18 7.27 -5.24
N ALA A 47 3.95 7.41 -5.75
CA ALA A 47 2.90 6.41 -5.66
C ALA A 47 3.23 5.09 -6.40
N GLY A 48 4.15 5.14 -7.36
CA GLY A 48 4.66 4.00 -8.10
C GLY A 48 5.56 3.08 -7.27
N TYR A 49 5.92 3.46 -6.04
CA TYR A 49 6.70 2.63 -5.12
C TYR A 49 5.90 2.06 -3.96
N GLY A 50 4.66 2.49 -3.75
CA GLY A 50 3.84 2.06 -2.62
C GLY A 50 3.17 0.71 -2.84
N GLY A 51 3.89 -0.35 -2.50
CA GLY A 51 3.44 -1.74 -2.51
C GLY A 51 3.93 -2.51 -1.29
N GLU A 52 3.32 -3.65 -1.01
CA GLU A 52 3.62 -4.46 0.18
C GLU A 52 5.10 -4.80 0.29
N GLU A 53 5.69 -5.34 -0.77
CA GLU A 53 7.11 -5.73 -0.82
C GLU A 53 8.05 -4.58 -0.45
N ASN A 54 7.82 -3.39 -1.00
CA ASN A 54 8.65 -2.23 -0.72
C ASN A 54 8.45 -1.72 0.72
N TYR A 55 7.21 -1.67 1.21
CA TYR A 55 6.96 -1.26 2.58
C TYR A 55 7.54 -2.24 3.59
N ASP A 56 7.43 -3.54 3.31
CA ASP A 56 8.01 -4.60 4.13
C ASP A 56 9.53 -4.51 4.16
N PHE A 57 10.17 -4.32 3.00
CA PHE A 57 11.62 -4.12 2.93
C PHE A 57 12.08 -2.90 3.74
N LEU A 58 11.36 -1.78 3.63
CA LEU A 58 11.68 -0.57 4.39
C LEU A 58 11.51 -0.79 5.90
N GLU A 59 10.44 -1.46 6.32
CA GLU A 59 10.21 -1.79 7.73
C GLU A 59 11.30 -2.72 8.29
N GLN A 60 11.68 -3.77 7.55
CA GLN A 60 12.75 -4.70 7.95
C GLN A 60 14.13 -4.04 8.05
N ASN A 61 14.36 -2.96 7.31
CA ASN A 61 15.60 -2.17 7.39
C ASN A 61 15.45 -0.93 8.27
N GLU A 62 14.39 -0.84 9.09
CA GLU A 62 14.13 0.26 10.02
C GLU A 62 14.09 1.65 9.37
N ALA A 63 13.78 1.71 8.07
CA ALA A 63 13.72 2.94 7.30
C ALA A 63 12.33 3.58 7.39
N ILE A 64 12.28 4.89 7.63
CA ILE A 64 11.03 5.64 7.64
C ILE A 64 10.52 5.79 6.20
N ALA A 65 9.42 5.10 5.88
CA ALA A 65 8.77 5.20 4.58
C ALA A 65 7.81 6.41 4.48
N ILE A 66 8.21 7.44 3.73
CA ILE A 66 7.34 8.52 3.24
C ILE A 66 7.03 8.24 1.76
N VAL A 67 6.42 7.09 1.52
CA VAL A 67 6.13 6.58 0.18
C VAL A 67 4.63 6.57 -0.04
N LYS A 68 4.16 7.31 -1.05
CA LYS A 68 2.74 7.30 -1.42
C LYS A 68 2.35 5.91 -1.93
N TYR A 69 1.12 5.49 -1.68
CA TYR A 69 0.52 4.31 -2.32
C TYR A 69 -0.40 4.74 -3.47
N SER A 70 -0.67 3.80 -4.38
CA SER A 70 -1.40 4.07 -5.63
C SER A 70 -2.76 4.75 -5.46
N THR A 71 -3.48 4.47 -4.37
CA THR A 71 -4.79 5.05 -4.07
C THR A 71 -4.74 6.35 -3.25
N TYR A 72 -3.56 6.81 -2.82
CA TYR A 72 -3.41 7.92 -1.87
C TYR A 72 -4.14 9.20 -2.28
N HIS A 73 -4.01 9.61 -3.55
CA HIS A 73 -4.69 10.81 -4.04
C HIS A 73 -6.20 10.59 -4.26
N ARG A 74 -6.60 9.38 -4.67
CA ARG A 74 -8.01 9.05 -4.96
C ARG A 74 -8.86 8.99 -3.69
N GLU A 75 -8.26 8.54 -2.58
CA GLU A 75 -8.89 8.47 -1.26
C GLU A 75 -9.39 9.83 -0.73
N LYS A 76 -8.88 10.95 -1.26
CA LYS A 76 -9.34 12.30 -0.88
C LYS A 76 -10.64 12.71 -1.57
N SER A 77 -11.04 12.03 -2.63
CA SER A 77 -12.25 12.39 -3.39
C SER A 77 -13.52 11.93 -2.65
N LYS A 78 -14.59 12.75 -2.72
CA LYS A 78 -15.90 12.38 -2.17
C LYS A 78 -16.40 11.06 -2.76
N VAL A 79 -16.22 10.87 -4.07
CA VAL A 79 -16.60 9.64 -4.79
C VAL A 79 -15.98 8.41 -4.13
N TRP A 80 -14.68 8.45 -3.80
CA TRP A 80 -14.01 7.34 -3.12
C TRP A 80 -14.56 7.12 -1.71
N GLN A 81 -14.71 8.19 -0.94
CA GLN A 81 -15.15 8.12 0.47
C GLN A 81 -16.58 7.60 0.63
N THR A 82 -17.44 7.82 -0.37
CA THR A 82 -18.82 7.33 -0.39
C THR A 82 -19.00 6.01 -1.13
N ASP A 83 -17.95 5.45 -1.73
CA ASP A 83 -18.03 4.22 -2.51
C ASP A 83 -18.12 3.00 -1.58
N ILE A 84 -19.35 2.49 -1.43
CA ILE A 84 -19.65 1.35 -0.56
C ILE A 84 -18.99 0.03 -1.01
N SER A 85 -18.45 -0.05 -2.24
CA SER A 85 -17.77 -1.24 -2.74
C SER A 85 -16.32 -1.35 -2.25
N LYS A 86 -15.76 -0.25 -1.71
CA LYS A 86 -14.37 -0.17 -1.23
C LYS A 86 -14.26 -0.71 0.18
N ILE A 87 -13.35 -1.66 0.35
CA ILE A 87 -12.99 -2.19 1.66
C ILE A 87 -12.41 -1.13 2.58
N ASP A 88 -11.76 -0.08 2.04
CA ASP A 88 -11.27 1.06 2.83
C ASP A 88 -12.40 1.80 3.57
N ASN A 89 -13.66 1.63 3.14
CA ASN A 89 -14.85 2.22 3.77
C ASN A 89 -15.63 1.20 4.64
N TRP A 90 -15.05 0.02 4.90
CA TRP A 90 -15.63 -1.03 5.75
C TRP A 90 -14.88 -1.14 7.07
N THR A 91 -15.52 -1.76 8.06
CA THR A 91 -14.90 -1.98 9.38
C THR A 91 -14.41 -3.41 9.47
N TYR A 92 -13.17 -3.60 9.92
CA TYR A 92 -12.63 -4.90 10.29
C TYR A 92 -12.71 -5.07 11.82
N ASN A 93 -13.25 -6.20 12.27
CA ASN A 93 -13.24 -6.61 13.66
C ASN A 93 -12.17 -7.68 13.84
N GLU A 94 -11.10 -7.34 14.57
CA GLU A 94 -9.96 -8.23 14.80
C GLU A 94 -10.31 -9.42 15.70
N GLU A 95 -11.14 -9.22 16.73
CA GLU A 95 -11.53 -10.26 17.69
C GLU A 95 -12.35 -11.37 17.02
N GLN A 96 -13.25 -10.99 16.11
CA GLN A 96 -14.12 -11.90 15.40
C GLN A 96 -13.57 -12.34 14.04
N ASP A 97 -12.46 -11.74 13.58
CA ASP A 97 -11.89 -11.94 12.25
C ASP A 97 -12.93 -11.79 11.12
N THR A 98 -13.64 -10.64 11.14
CA THR A 98 -14.72 -10.35 10.19
C THR A 98 -14.64 -8.94 9.64
N TRP A 99 -15.14 -8.77 8.41
CA TRP A 99 -15.40 -7.45 7.83
C TRP A 99 -16.89 -7.17 7.82
N THR A 100 -17.30 -5.95 8.17
CA THR A 100 -18.69 -5.51 8.06
C THR A 100 -18.84 -4.57 6.87
N CYS A 101 -19.66 -4.96 5.88
CA CYS A 101 -19.92 -4.13 4.71
C CYS A 101 -20.94 -3.03 5.00
N ALA A 102 -21.14 -2.10 4.06
CA ALA A 102 -22.10 -1.00 4.19
C ALA A 102 -23.57 -1.43 4.38
N ALA A 103 -23.92 -2.68 4.06
CA ALA A 103 -25.26 -3.25 4.32
C ALA A 103 -25.39 -3.91 5.72
N GLY A 104 -24.36 -3.82 6.56
CA GLY A 104 -24.30 -4.46 7.88
C GLY A 104 -24.04 -5.98 7.84
N GLN A 105 -23.77 -6.56 6.67
CA GLN A 105 -23.46 -7.98 6.54
C GLN A 105 -22.00 -8.25 6.89
N ASN A 106 -21.76 -9.30 7.66
CA ASN A 106 -20.42 -9.77 7.96
C ASN A 106 -19.86 -10.63 6.82
N LEU A 107 -18.59 -10.43 6.52
CA LEU A 107 -17.77 -11.30 5.69
C LEU A 107 -16.84 -12.08 6.61
N VAL A 108 -16.98 -13.39 6.57
CA VAL A 108 -16.22 -14.33 7.40
C VAL A 108 -15.04 -14.88 6.62
N PHE A 109 -13.95 -15.15 7.33
CA PHE A 109 -12.78 -15.81 6.77
C PHE A 109 -13.14 -17.14 6.12
N ARG A 110 -12.51 -17.44 4.98
CA ARG A 110 -12.73 -18.67 4.21
C ARG A 110 -11.46 -19.48 4.02
N ARG A 111 -10.39 -18.82 3.57
CA ARG A 111 -9.13 -19.48 3.23
C ARG A 111 -8.01 -18.47 3.07
N GLU A 112 -6.80 -18.99 3.00
CA GLU A 112 -5.64 -18.23 2.57
C GLU A 112 -5.20 -18.64 1.16
N SER A 113 -4.45 -17.76 0.51
CA SER A 113 -3.74 -18.06 -0.73
C SER A 113 -2.44 -17.28 -0.76
N LYS A 114 -1.44 -17.84 -1.44
CA LYS A 114 -0.17 -17.16 -1.68
C LYS A 114 -0.09 -16.71 -3.13
N GLU A 115 0.50 -15.55 -3.36
CA GLU A 115 0.81 -15.01 -4.68
C GLU A 115 2.26 -14.55 -4.68
N LYS A 116 3.00 -14.84 -5.74
CA LYS A 116 4.36 -14.34 -5.90
C LYS A 116 4.35 -13.14 -6.84
N THR A 117 4.99 -12.06 -6.43
CA THR A 117 5.26 -10.92 -7.31
C THR A 117 6.27 -11.33 -8.38
N GLU A 118 6.42 -10.51 -9.42
CA GLU A 118 7.42 -10.75 -10.47
C GLU A 118 8.87 -10.74 -9.95
N SER A 119 9.15 -10.14 -8.79
CA SER A 119 10.46 -10.19 -8.10
C SER A 119 10.63 -11.44 -7.23
N GLY A 120 9.58 -12.24 -7.04
CA GLY A 120 9.59 -13.45 -6.22
C GLY A 120 9.15 -13.24 -4.78
N TYR A 121 8.78 -12.02 -4.37
CA TYR A 121 8.22 -11.75 -3.05
C TYR A 121 6.86 -12.43 -2.89
N GLU A 122 6.63 -13.12 -1.78
CA GLU A 122 5.40 -13.86 -1.51
C GLU A 122 4.42 -13.01 -0.70
N ILE A 123 3.25 -12.74 -1.27
CA ILE A 123 2.12 -12.09 -0.60
C ILE A 123 1.16 -13.17 -0.09
N GLN A 124 0.89 -13.16 1.21
CA GLN A 124 -0.17 -13.95 1.82
C GLN A 124 -1.49 -13.17 1.79
N HIS A 125 -2.51 -13.76 1.20
CA HIS A 125 -3.84 -13.19 1.15
C HIS A 125 -4.83 -14.03 1.94
N ARG A 126 -5.72 -13.35 2.64
CA ARG A 126 -6.90 -13.92 3.28
C ARG A 126 -8.13 -13.61 2.44
N HIS A 127 -8.98 -14.61 2.26
CA HIS A 127 -10.23 -14.50 1.51
C HIS A 127 -11.40 -14.47 2.49
N TYR A 128 -12.22 -13.43 2.40
CA TYR A 128 -13.43 -13.29 3.21
C TYR A 128 -14.65 -13.25 2.31
N ARG A 129 -15.74 -13.89 2.73
CA ARG A 129 -16.99 -13.94 1.96
C ARG A 129 -18.19 -13.59 2.83
N SER A 130 -19.08 -12.75 2.31
CA SER A 130 -20.32 -12.36 3.00
C SER A 130 -21.20 -13.56 3.30
N THR A 131 -21.90 -13.52 4.43
CA THR A 131 -22.86 -14.56 4.84
C THR A 131 -23.98 -14.74 3.80
N SER A 132 -24.67 -13.65 3.43
CA SER A 132 -25.61 -13.64 2.31
C SER A 132 -25.70 -12.26 1.67
N CYS A 133 -25.76 -12.22 0.33
CA CYS A 133 -26.12 -11.04 -0.44
C CYS A 133 -27.47 -11.20 -1.17
N GLU A 134 -28.20 -12.28 -0.90
CA GLU A 134 -29.53 -12.50 -1.48
C GLU A 134 -30.49 -11.40 -1.01
N GLY A 135 -31.26 -10.84 -1.95
CA GLY A 135 -32.18 -9.73 -1.66
C GLY A 135 -31.53 -8.42 -1.21
N CYS A 136 -30.19 -8.30 -1.17
CA CYS A 136 -29.52 -7.11 -0.66
C CYS A 136 -29.74 -5.91 -1.61
N PRO A 137 -30.38 -4.81 -1.14
CA PRO A 137 -30.70 -3.65 -1.99
C PRO A 137 -29.45 -2.90 -2.46
N LEU A 138 -28.32 -3.07 -1.77
CA LEU A 138 -27.06 -2.43 -2.10
C LEU A 138 -26.20 -3.26 -3.08
N LYS A 139 -26.59 -4.50 -3.42
CA LYS A 139 -25.76 -5.44 -4.18
C LYS A 139 -25.26 -4.86 -5.50
N ALA A 140 -26.13 -4.23 -6.29
CA ALA A 140 -25.80 -3.66 -7.60
C ALA A 140 -24.71 -2.56 -7.53
N LYS A 141 -24.65 -1.81 -6.43
CA LYS A 141 -23.62 -0.78 -6.19
C LYS A 141 -22.39 -1.33 -5.46
N CYS A 142 -22.52 -2.43 -4.74
CA CYS A 142 -21.45 -3.01 -3.91
C CYS A 142 -20.55 -4.00 -4.68
N THR A 143 -21.12 -4.85 -5.53
CA THR A 143 -20.38 -5.92 -6.20
C THR A 143 -21.00 -6.35 -7.52
N LYS A 144 -20.15 -6.81 -8.45
CA LYS A 144 -20.58 -7.44 -9.71
C LYS A 144 -20.69 -8.97 -9.60
N ALA A 145 -20.38 -9.54 -8.44
CA ALA A 145 -20.49 -10.98 -8.22
C ALA A 145 -21.95 -11.43 -8.29
N GLU A 146 -22.20 -12.53 -9.00
CA GLU A 146 -23.54 -13.13 -9.10
C GLU A 146 -24.05 -13.61 -7.73
N GLY A 147 -23.15 -14.16 -6.89
CA GLY A 147 -23.45 -14.65 -5.55
C GLY A 147 -23.08 -13.67 -4.43
N ASN A 148 -22.51 -14.24 -3.36
CA ASN A 148 -22.01 -13.50 -2.21
C ASN A 148 -20.74 -12.72 -2.54
N ARG A 149 -20.56 -11.57 -1.88
CA ARG A 149 -19.36 -10.74 -2.03
C ARG A 149 -18.17 -11.47 -1.43
N GLU A 150 -17.12 -11.65 -2.21
CA GLU A 150 -15.81 -12.12 -1.76
C GLU A 150 -14.77 -11.00 -1.91
N ILE A 151 -13.86 -10.91 -0.94
CA ILE A 151 -12.71 -10.02 -0.96
C ILE A 151 -11.44 -10.82 -0.68
N LYS A 152 -10.34 -10.38 -1.29
CA LYS A 152 -9.00 -10.91 -1.09
C LYS A 152 -8.14 -9.78 -0.51
N VAL A 153 -7.57 -9.97 0.67
CA VAL A 153 -6.87 -8.92 1.42
C VAL A 153 -5.55 -9.46 1.95
N SER A 154 -4.48 -8.67 1.83
CA SER A 154 -3.27 -8.90 2.63
C SER A 154 -3.36 -8.06 3.90
N MET A 155 -3.44 -8.73 5.05
CA MET A 155 -3.49 -8.05 6.36
C MET A 155 -2.18 -7.30 6.64
N LYS A 156 -1.06 -7.85 6.15
CA LYS A 156 0.26 -7.22 6.21
C LYS A 156 0.27 -5.91 5.42
N TYR A 157 -0.19 -5.92 4.17
CA TYR A 157 -0.27 -4.70 3.37
C TYR A 157 -1.23 -3.68 3.97
N LEU A 158 -2.36 -4.11 4.53
CA LEU A 158 -3.31 -3.21 5.19
C LEU A 158 -2.64 -2.45 6.35
N ARG A 159 -1.90 -3.17 7.21
CA ARG A 159 -1.12 -2.57 8.30
C ARG A 159 -0.07 -1.59 7.79
N LEU A 160 0.76 -2.02 6.83
CA LEU A 160 1.82 -1.19 6.23
C LEU A 160 1.27 0.06 5.53
N LYS A 161 0.17 -0.08 4.78
CA LYS A 161 -0.53 1.03 4.10
C LYS A 161 -1.09 2.02 5.12
N ASN A 162 -1.64 1.54 6.25
CA ASN A 162 -2.12 2.40 7.33
C ASN A 162 -0.99 3.20 7.98
N GLN A 163 0.13 2.56 8.31
CA GLN A 163 1.32 3.25 8.82
C GLN A 163 1.83 4.32 7.83
N ALA A 164 1.90 3.98 6.54
CA ALA A 164 2.28 4.95 5.50
C ALA A 164 1.27 6.11 5.40
N ARG A 165 -0.03 5.82 5.53
CA ARG A 165 -1.11 6.83 5.54
C ARG A 165 -0.96 7.80 6.71
N GLU A 166 -0.67 7.30 7.91
CA GLU A 166 -0.44 8.12 9.10
C GLU A 166 0.78 9.02 8.93
N LYS A 167 1.92 8.45 8.50
CA LYS A 167 3.14 9.21 8.22
C LYS A 167 2.92 10.30 7.16
N LEU A 168 2.25 9.99 6.06
CA LEU A 168 1.96 10.98 5.01
C LEU A 168 1.00 12.09 5.44
N ARG A 169 0.27 11.90 6.55
CA ARG A 169 -0.65 12.89 7.12
C ARG A 169 -0.06 13.64 8.31
N SER A 170 1.05 13.18 8.89
CA SER A 170 1.70 13.86 10.01
C SER A 170 2.40 15.14 9.53
N GLU A 171 2.55 16.11 10.44
CA GLU A 171 3.29 17.35 10.16
C GLU A 171 4.74 17.07 9.76
N GLU A 172 5.37 16.09 10.41
CA GLU A 172 6.74 15.64 10.10
C GLU A 172 6.83 15.04 8.70
N GLY A 173 5.90 14.16 8.32
CA GLY A 173 5.88 13.59 6.98
C GLY A 173 5.56 14.62 5.90
N TYR A 174 4.73 15.62 6.22
CA TYR A 174 4.50 16.77 5.34
C TYR A 174 5.77 17.60 5.17
N ALA A 175 6.48 17.94 6.26
CA ALA A 175 7.73 18.69 6.21
C ALA A 175 8.82 17.96 5.39
N LEU A 176 8.96 16.65 5.57
CA LEU A 176 9.87 15.80 4.80
C LEU A 176 9.50 15.74 3.32
N ALA A 177 8.20 15.60 3.01
CA ALA A 177 7.73 15.58 1.62
C ALA A 177 7.93 16.93 0.91
N VAL A 178 7.77 18.05 1.62
CA VAL A 178 7.98 19.41 1.09
C VAL A 178 9.46 19.69 0.85
N ARG A 179 10.38 19.22 1.72
CA ARG A 179 11.83 19.35 1.48
C ARG A 179 12.23 18.78 0.13
N ARG A 180 11.68 17.62 -0.26
CA ARG A 180 11.91 17.03 -1.59
C ARG A 180 11.33 17.84 -2.76
N MET A 181 10.26 18.62 -2.54
CA MET A 181 9.63 19.45 -3.58
C MET A 181 10.45 20.72 -3.90
N ILE A 182 11.24 21.21 -2.94
CA ILE A 182 12.14 22.35 -3.13
C ILE A 182 13.47 21.93 -3.81
N GLU A 183 13.81 20.64 -3.76
CA GLU A 183 15.06 20.08 -4.29
C GLU A 183 14.97 19.59 -5.75
N GLN A 184 13.85 19.85 -6.45
CA GLN A 184 13.70 19.63 -7.89
C GLN A 184 13.55 20.98 -8.63
N ILE A 185 14.67 21.65 -8.87
CA ILE A 185 14.84 22.64 -9.96
C ILE A 185 16.14 22.28 -10.68
#